data_AF-A0A520T168-F1
#
_entry.id   AF-A0A520T168-F1
#
_cell.length_a   1.000
_cell.length_b   1.000
_cell.length_c   1.000
_cell.angle_alpha   90.00
_cell.angle_beta   90.00
_cell.angle_gamma   90.00
#
_symmetry.space_group_name_H-M   'P 1'
#
loop_
_entity.id
_entity.type
_entity.pdbx_description
1 polymer ?
#
loop_
_entity_poly.entity_id
_entity_poly.type
_entity_poly.pdbx_seq_one_letter_code
_entity_poly.pdbx_strand_id
1 'polypeptide(L)' 'MYLINTIDFLSFADYLSGVIKATVFGFIISVISCYCGLYSGKGAFGVGSATTNSVVLSSILILVSNYILTEIFF' A
#
# COMPACT_ATOMS: atom_id res chain seq x y z
N MET A 1 23.92 -25.78 8.49
CA MET A 1 24.61 -24.60 9.07
C MET A 1 24.14 -23.27 8.46
N TYR A 2 23.94 -23.16 7.14
CA TYR A 2 23.34 -21.96 6.51
C TYR A 2 21.86 -21.72 6.85
N LEU A 3 21.04 -22.77 6.92
CA LEU A 3 19.60 -22.64 7.22
C LEU A 3 19.32 -21.98 8.58
N ILE A 4 20.13 -22.27 9.61
CA ILE A 4 19.89 -21.82 10.98
C ILE A 4 20.18 -20.31 11.11
N ASN A 5 21.22 -19.81 10.45
CA ASN A 5 21.52 -18.38 10.38
C ASN A 5 20.44 -17.62 9.59
N THR A 6 19.92 -18.17 8.48
CA THR A 6 18.85 -17.50 7.73
C THR A 6 17.59 -17.37 8.59
N ILE A 7 17.23 -18.35 9.41
CA ILE A 7 16.03 -18.28 10.27
C ILE A 7 16.22 -17.27 11.43
N ASP A 8 17.46 -17.06 11.88
CA ASP A 8 17.79 -16.08 12.94
C ASP A 8 17.85 -14.63 12.41
N PHE A 9 18.35 -14.44 11.17
CA PHE A 9 18.33 -13.15 10.47
C PHE A 9 16.96 -12.79 9.87
N LEU A 10 16.16 -13.77 9.45
CA LEU A 10 14.76 -13.60 9.00
C LEU A 10 13.81 -13.42 10.19
N SER A 11 14.31 -12.74 11.21
CA SER A 11 13.72 -12.57 12.53
C SER A 11 12.23 -12.20 12.41
N PHE A 12 11.43 -12.61 13.39
CA PHE A 12 10.00 -12.31 13.50
C PHE A 12 9.67 -10.81 13.23
N ALA A 13 10.65 -9.92 13.45
CA ALA A 13 10.64 -8.51 13.09
C ALA A 13 10.44 -8.21 11.59
N ASP A 14 11.08 -8.94 10.67
CA ASP A 14 10.91 -8.74 9.22
C ASP A 14 9.54 -9.22 8.74
N TYR A 15 9.06 -10.32 9.31
CA TYR A 15 7.70 -10.79 9.07
C TYR A 15 6.67 -9.76 9.55
N LEU A 16 6.85 -9.25 10.76
CA LEU A 16 5.96 -8.25 11.36
C LEU A 16 6.01 -6.91 10.59
N SER A 17 7.19 -6.49 10.12
CA SER A 17 7.34 -5.30 9.27
C SER A 17 6.60 -5.43 7.94
N GLY A 18 6.65 -6.61 7.32
CA GLY A 18 5.91 -6.92 6.09
C GLY A 18 4.40 -6.88 6.28
N VAL A 19 3.89 -7.47 7.38
CA VAL A 19 2.46 -7.45 7.72
C VAL A 19 1.98 -6.01 7.98
N ILE A 20 2.72 -5.23 8.76
CA ILE A 20 2.40 -3.82 9.03
C ILE A 20 2.38 -3.01 7.73
N LYS A 21 3.39 -3.15 6.87
CA LYS A 21 3.43 -2.50 5.55
C LYS A 21 2.19 -2.85 4.72
N ALA A 22 1.82 -4.13 4.64
CA ALA A 22 0.66 -4.59 3.88
C ALA A 22 -0.66 -4.01 4.42
N THR A 23 -0.84 -3.96 5.74
CA THR A 23 -2.03 -3.35 6.36
C THR A 23 -2.12 -1.85 6.06
N VAL A 24 -1.00 -1.13 6.13
CA VAL A 24 -0.95 0.31 5.80
C VAL A 24 -1.30 0.55 4.34
N PHE A 25 -0.73 -0.22 3.41
CA PHE A 25 -1.06 -0.09 1.99
C PHE A 25 -2.54 -0.39 1.70
N GLY A 26 -3.08 -1.45 2.29
CA GLY A 26 -4.50 -1.79 2.15
C GLY A 26 -5.43 -0.68 2.67
N PHE A 27 -5.09 -0.08 3.82
CA PHE A 27 -5.85 1.03 4.39
C PHE A 27 -5.84 2.25 3.46
N ILE A 28 -4.65 2.63 2.96
CA ILE A 28 -4.48 3.76 2.04
C ILE A 28 -5.30 3.55 0.76
N ILE A 29 -5.20 2.38 0.12
CA ILE A 29 -5.95 2.06 -1.10
C ILE A 29 -7.46 2.17 -0.86
N SER A 30 -7.95 1.61 0.25
CA SER A 30 -9.38 1.60 0.57
C SER A 30 -9.91 3.03 0.72
N VAL A 31 -9.20 3.88 1.47
CA VAL A 31 -9.59 5.29 1.68
C VAL A 31 -9.60 6.07 0.36
N ILE A 32 -8.57 5.95 -0.47
CA ILE A 32 -8.48 6.66 -1.76
C ILE A 32 -9.55 6.17 -2.73
N SER A 33 -9.80 4.85 -2.76
CA SER A 33 -10.81 4.24 -3.62
C SER A 33 -12.22 4.69 -3.25
N CYS A 34 -12.53 4.73 -1.94
CA CYS A 34 -13.79 5.29 -1.45
C CYS A 34 -13.90 6.79 -1.76
N TYR A 35 -12.82 7.56 -1.59
CA TYR A 35 -12.80 8.98 -1.91
C TYR A 35 -13.12 9.22 -3.39
N CYS A 36 -12.37 8.61 -4.32
CA CYS A 36 -12.65 8.77 -5.75
C CYS A 36 -14.04 8.25 -6.16
N GLY A 37 -14.55 7.20 -5.51
CA GLY A 37 -15.90 6.71 -5.73
C GLY A 37 -16.98 7.72 -5.33
N LEU A 38 -16.81 8.37 -4.18
CA LEU A 38 -17.74 9.38 -3.66
C LEU A 38 -17.71 10.70 -4.47
N TYR A 39 -16.54 11.10 -4.95
CA TYR A 39 -16.34 12.30 -5.76
C TYR A 39 -16.48 12.06 -7.28
N SER A 40 -16.92 10.87 -7.69
CA SER A 40 -17.09 10.53 -9.11
C SER A 40 -18.18 11.37 -9.76
N GLY A 41 -17.92 11.82 -11.00
CA GLY A 41 -18.93 12.46 -11.84
C GLY A 41 -20.10 11.54 -12.18
N LYS A 42 -21.23 12.15 -12.56
CA LYS A 42 -22.45 11.43 -13.00
C LYS A 42 -22.19 10.70 -14.32
N GLY A 43 -22.64 9.45 -14.41
CA GLY A 43 -22.61 8.63 -15.63
C GLY A 43 -21.39 7.70 -15.75
N ALA A 44 -21.49 6.69 -16.62
CA ALA A 44 -20.50 5.62 -16.74
C ALA A 44 -19.09 6.12 -17.14
N PHE A 45 -19.03 7.17 -17.96
CA PHE A 45 -17.76 7.76 -18.41
C PHE A 45 -17.02 8.49 -17.27
N GLY A 46 -17.77 9.17 -16.39
CA GLY A 46 -17.22 9.85 -15.22
C GLY A 46 -16.65 8.86 -14.18
N VAL A 47 -17.34 7.74 -13.97
CA VAL A 47 -16.91 6.68 -13.05
C VAL A 47 -15.65 5.98 -13.56
N GLY A 48 -15.55 5.72 -14.86
CA GLY A 48 -14.33 5.18 -15.49
C GLY A 48 -13.12 6.10 -15.34
N SER A 49 -13.31 7.41 -15.57
CA SER A 49 -12.23 8.39 -15.38
C SER A 49 -11.82 8.53 -13.91
N ALA A 50 -12.78 8.57 -12.99
CA ALA A 50 -12.53 8.63 -11.54
C ALA A 50 -11.78 7.39 -11.03
N THR A 51 -12.15 6.19 -11.49
CA THR A 51 -11.43 4.95 -11.12
C THR A 51 -10.00 4.96 -11.65
N THR A 52 -9.76 5.41 -12.88
CA THR A 52 -8.41 5.50 -13.44
C THR A 52 -7.53 6.44 -12.61
N ASN A 53 -8.08 7.61 -12.25
CA ASN A 53 -7.36 8.59 -11.44
C ASN A 53 -7.13 8.07 -10.00
N SER A 54 -8.09 7.34 -9.44
CA SER A 54 -7.97 6.68 -8.13
C SER A 54 -6.80 5.72 -8.07
N VAL A 55 -6.62 4.90 -9.11
CA VAL A 55 -5.53 3.91 -9.16
C VAL A 55 -4.18 4.62 -9.25
N VAL A 56 -4.05 5.64 -10.10
CA VAL A 56 -2.82 6.42 -10.23
C VAL A 56 -2.44 7.10 -8.91
N LEU A 57 -3.38 7.76 -8.24
CA LEU A 57 -3.16 8.39 -6.94
C LEU A 57 -2.78 7.36 -5.87
N SER A 58 -3.45 6.22 -5.85
CA SER A 58 -3.14 5.13 -4.92
C SER A 58 -1.73 4.58 -5.14
N SER A 59 -1.33 4.36 -6.39
CA SER A 59 0.02 3.87 -6.72
C SER A 59 1.12 4.84 -6.25
N ILE A 60 0.93 6.15 -6.45
CA ILE A 60 1.89 7.17 -5.99
C ILE A 60 1.96 7.18 -4.46
N LEU A 61 0.82 7.13 -3.76
CA LEU A 61 0.78 7.14 -2.30
C LEU A 61 1.42 5.87 -1.70
N ILE A 62 1.20 4.71 -2.31
CA ILE A 62 1.85 3.45 -1.90
C ILE A 62 3.37 3.57 -2.04
N LEU A 63 3.85 4.17 -3.13
CA LEU A 63 5.29 4.29 -3.40
C LEU A 63 5.96 5.22 -2.38
N VAL A 64 5.33 6.37 -2.08
CA VAL A 64 5.78 7.28 -1.02
C VAL A 64 5.73 6.60 0.36
N SER A 65 4.63 5.91 0.67
CA SER A 65 4.46 5.20 1.95
C SER A 65 5.50 4.09 2.10
N ASN A 66 5.81 3.36 1.03
CA ASN A 66 6.84 2.33 1.02
C ASN A 66 8.24 2.88 1.33
N TYR A 67 8.57 4.05 0.79
CA TYR A 67 9.83 4.73 1.10
C TYR A 67 9.90 5.10 2.60
N ILE A 68 8.87 5.75 3.13
CA ILE A 68 8.79 6.14 4.55
C ILE A 68 8.88 4.91 5.47
N LEU A 69 8.13 3.84 5.18
CA LEU A 69 8.15 2.62 5.97
C LEU A 69 9.47 1.86 5.87
N THR A 70 10.26 2.09 4.83
CA THR A 70 11.59 1.48 4.70
C THR A 70 12.62 2.24 5.51
N GLU A 71 12.62 3.58 5.45
CA GLU A 71 13.48 4.45 6.28
C GLU A 71 13.20 4.32 7.79
N ILE A 72 11.99 3.91 8.20
CA ILE A 72 11.66 3.70 9.62
C ILE A 72 12.11 2.32 10.13
N PHE A 73 12.12 1.31 9.26
CA PHE A 73 12.43 -0.07 9.64
C PHE A 73 13.90 -0.46 9.39
N PHE A 74 14.63 0.33 8.60
CA PHE A 74 16.02 0.09 8.20
C PHE A 74 16.84 1.35 8.42
#